data_AF-A0A0L0SUN9-F1
#
_entry.id   AF-A0A0L0SUN9-F1
#
_cell.length_a   1.000
_cell.length_b   1.000
_cell.length_c   1.000
_cell.angle_alpha   90.00
_cell.angle_beta   90.00
_cell.angle_gamma   90.00
#
_symmetry.space_group_name_H-M   'P 1'
#
loop_
_entity.id
_entity.type
_entity.pdbx_description
1 polymer ?
#
loop_
_entity_poly.entity_id
_entity_poly.type
_entity_poly.pdbx_seq_one_letter_code
_entity_poly.pdbx_strand_id
1 'polypeptide(L)'
;MEFKYRPKPIKAEVYKQRKKIIGEQATLLLQAAEEMEKEGKDLAKVARTAFNKKSRVHKKKEQEFKRDVLLLENQHRLLELSYKSGGINVLAQFGKLFLGFIGTFLSLFWILHICIYMLPPLFGALTMTSFLNDFLISLQGIPFIGIAFYALFTFWLLLCVIKGTTKMGMRILFLSVHPMRIGETMMSSLVFNSGLIVLSSLAVAQFSTWAFQDYARYTSSSTIFLQSILNLRELKYCFNVLIFVILGFVALTFFYVLYRPYTRQQAKGRIIDVKF
;
A
#
# COMPACT_ATOMS: atom_id res chain seq x y z
N MET A 1 -1.07 3.69 16.18
CA MET A 1 -0.18 4.87 16.03
C MET A 1 -0.85 6.09 15.39
N GLU A 2 -1.84 5.93 14.52
CA GLU A 2 -2.54 7.04 13.83
C GLU A 2 -3.29 8.00 14.78
N PHE A 3 -3.80 7.48 15.91
CA PHE A 3 -4.51 8.28 16.91
C PHE A 3 -3.65 9.36 17.60
N LYS A 4 -2.34 9.13 17.78
CA LYS A 4 -1.44 10.06 18.49
C LYS A 4 -1.11 11.32 17.68
N TYR A 5 -1.09 11.21 16.35
CA TYR A 5 -0.64 12.28 15.44
C TYR A 5 -1.77 12.87 14.61
N ARG A 6 -3.02 12.68 15.05
CA ARG A 6 -4.22 13.21 14.38
C ARG A 6 -4.25 14.76 14.42
N PRO A 7 -4.79 15.41 13.37
CA PRO A 7 -5.08 16.85 13.42
C PRO A 7 -6.04 17.14 14.57
N LYS A 8 -5.76 18.22 15.32
CA LYS A 8 -6.65 18.73 16.37
C LYS A 8 -7.55 19.81 15.76
N PRO A 9 -8.82 19.93 16.22
CA PRO A 9 -9.72 20.96 15.71
C PRO A 9 -9.14 22.36 15.97
N ILE A 10 -9.28 23.25 14.99
CA ILE A 10 -8.80 24.64 15.08
C ILE A 10 -9.95 25.64 14.96
N LYS A 11 -9.81 26.79 15.61
CA LYS A 11 -10.75 27.92 15.49
C LYS A 11 -10.65 28.57 14.11
N ALA A 12 -11.74 29.20 13.66
CA ALA A 12 -11.82 29.85 12.34
C ALA A 12 -10.76 30.95 12.12
N GLU A 13 -10.41 31.70 13.16
CA GLU A 13 -9.39 32.76 13.08
C GLU A 13 -7.99 32.19 12.78
N VAL A 14 -7.61 31.13 13.50
CA VAL A 14 -6.33 30.42 13.30
C VAL A 14 -6.30 29.77 11.91
N TYR A 15 -7.44 29.25 11.44
CA TYR A 15 -7.55 28.72 10.09
C TYR A 15 -7.27 29.80 9.03
N LYS A 16 -7.88 30.99 9.16
CA LYS A 16 -7.69 32.11 8.23
C LYS A 16 -6.22 32.56 8.17
N GLN A 17 -5.56 32.69 9.32
CA GLN A 17 -4.13 33.05 9.38
C GLN A 17 -3.24 32.00 8.73
N ARG A 18 -3.40 30.71 9.07
CA ARG A 18 -2.61 29.63 8.51
C ARG A 18 -2.84 29.44 7.01
N LYS A 19 -4.09 29.61 6.55
CA LYS A 19 -4.43 29.56 5.13
C LYS A 19 -3.70 30.66 4.35
N LYS A 20 -3.54 31.84 4.93
CA LYS A 20 -2.77 32.94 4.32
C LYS A 20 -1.29 32.57 4.16
N ILE A 21 -0.65 32.06 5.21
CA ILE A 21 0.77 31.64 5.19
C ILE A 21 1.02 30.55 4.14
N ILE A 22 0.14 29.54 4.08
CA ILE A 22 0.23 28.46 3.06
C ILE A 22 0.05 29.04 1.66
N GLY A 23 -0.84 30.02 1.49
CA GLY A 23 -1.03 30.73 0.22
C GLY A 23 0.23 31.49 -0.22
N GLU A 24 0.87 32.22 0.70
CA GLU A 24 2.14 32.93 0.43
C GLU A 24 3.24 31.92 0.03
N GLN A 25 3.36 30.79 0.73
CA GLN A 25 4.31 29.73 0.35
C GLN A 25 4.00 29.12 -1.03
N ALA A 26 2.72 28.95 -1.38
CA ALA A 26 2.32 28.47 -2.70
C ALA A 26 2.74 29.45 -3.80
N THR A 27 2.61 30.76 -3.57
CA THR A 27 3.05 31.78 -4.54
C THR A 27 4.57 31.76 -4.74
N LEU A 28 5.35 31.55 -3.69
CA LEU A 28 6.81 31.40 -3.80
C LEU A 28 7.20 30.15 -4.59
N LEU A 29 6.52 29.03 -4.36
CA LEU A 29 6.76 27.81 -5.14
C LEU A 29 6.36 27.96 -6.61
N LEU A 30 5.33 28.73 -6.92
CA LEU A 30 4.95 29.07 -8.30
C LEU A 30 6.06 29.86 -9.01
N GLN A 31 6.60 30.89 -8.36
CA GLN A 31 7.73 31.66 -8.91
C GLN A 31 8.96 30.78 -9.13
N ALA A 32 9.29 29.91 -8.17
CA ALA A 32 10.38 28.95 -8.31
C ALA A 32 10.13 27.96 -9.48
N ALA A 33 8.88 27.56 -9.71
CA ALA A 33 8.49 26.69 -10.82
C ALA A 33 8.75 27.37 -12.18
N GLU A 34 8.37 28.65 -12.33
CA GLU A 34 8.62 29.42 -13.55
C GLU A 34 10.12 29.59 -13.83
N GLU A 35 10.92 29.84 -12.78
CA GLU A 35 12.37 29.92 -12.90
C GLU A 35 12.98 28.58 -13.34
N MET A 36 12.57 27.47 -12.73
CA MET A 36 13.02 26.13 -13.13
C MET A 36 12.61 25.73 -14.55
N GLU A 37 11.44 26.20 -15.01
CA GLU A 37 10.98 25.97 -16.39
C GLU A 37 11.87 26.73 -17.39
N LYS A 38 12.23 27.99 -17.07
CA LYS A 38 13.18 28.78 -17.87
C LYS A 38 14.56 28.13 -17.89
N GLU A 39 15.10 27.75 -16.72
CA GLU A 39 16.36 26.99 -16.61
C GLU A 39 16.31 25.71 -17.45
N GLY A 40 15.17 24.99 -17.43
CA GLY A 40 14.96 23.77 -18.20
C GLY A 40 14.99 23.98 -19.71
N LYS A 41 14.33 25.05 -20.21
CA LYS A 41 14.33 25.43 -21.62
C LYS A 41 15.73 25.82 -22.10
N ASP A 42 16.49 26.54 -21.29
CA ASP A 42 17.86 26.95 -21.65
C ASP A 42 18.84 25.77 -21.60
N LEU A 43 18.67 24.86 -20.62
CA LEU A 43 19.41 23.62 -20.58
C LEU A 43 19.10 22.71 -21.77
N ALA A 44 17.86 22.66 -22.26
CA ALA A 44 17.49 21.89 -23.45
C ALA A 44 18.21 22.39 -24.72
N LYS A 45 18.49 23.69 -24.82
CA LYS A 45 19.27 24.26 -25.93
C LYS A 45 20.77 23.93 -25.84
N VAL A 46 21.31 23.82 -24.62
CA VAL A 46 22.76 23.67 -24.37
C VAL A 46 23.19 22.22 -24.18
N ALA A 47 22.35 21.37 -23.57
CA ALA A 47 22.69 20.01 -23.21
C ALA A 47 22.18 19.01 -24.26
N ARG A 48 23.06 18.59 -25.18
CA ARG A 48 22.76 17.61 -26.23
C ARG A 48 22.63 16.15 -25.72
N THR A 49 22.96 15.87 -24.45
CA THR A 49 23.01 14.49 -23.93
C THR A 49 22.58 14.42 -22.47
N ALA A 50 21.78 13.39 -22.14
CA ALA A 50 21.23 13.13 -20.80
C ALA A 50 22.28 12.87 -19.69
N PHE A 51 23.56 12.66 -20.07
CA PHE A 51 24.67 12.41 -19.15
C PHE A 51 25.38 13.69 -18.65
N ASN A 52 24.98 14.87 -19.12
CA ASN A 52 25.59 16.13 -18.69
C ASN A 52 25.35 16.40 -17.19
N LYS A 53 26.41 16.79 -16.46
CA LYS A 53 26.37 17.16 -15.03
C LYS A 53 25.28 18.20 -14.74
N LYS A 54 25.09 19.19 -15.64
CA LYS A 54 24.04 20.22 -15.49
C LYS A 54 22.62 19.64 -15.59
N SER A 55 22.38 18.65 -16.46
CA SER A 55 21.08 17.96 -16.57
C SER A 55 20.76 17.14 -15.32
N ARG A 56 21.77 16.50 -14.72
CA ARG A 56 21.60 15.75 -13.45
C ARG A 56 21.24 16.67 -12.28
N VAL A 57 21.88 17.85 -12.20
CA VAL A 57 21.57 18.85 -11.17
C VAL A 57 20.16 19.39 -11.33
N HIS A 58 19.74 19.72 -12.55
CA HIS A 58 18.37 20.17 -12.83
C HIS A 58 17.32 19.12 -12.47
N LYS A 59 17.53 17.85 -12.84
CA LYS A 59 16.66 16.74 -12.41
C LYS A 59 16.58 16.60 -10.88
N LYS A 60 17.68 16.88 -10.16
CA LYS A 60 17.70 16.85 -8.70
C LYS A 60 16.88 18.00 -8.12
N LYS A 61 17.05 19.23 -8.63
CA LYS A 61 16.22 20.39 -8.25
C LYS A 61 14.73 20.12 -8.50
N GLU A 62 14.38 19.54 -9.65
CA GLU A 62 12.99 19.19 -9.99
C GLU A 62 12.40 18.16 -9.02
N GLN A 63 13.20 17.20 -8.55
CA GLN A 63 12.77 16.22 -7.54
C GLN A 63 12.59 16.84 -6.15
N GLU A 64 13.47 17.76 -5.75
CA GLU A 64 13.36 18.52 -4.50
C GLU A 64 12.11 19.41 -4.52
N PHE A 65 11.87 20.11 -5.62
CA PHE A 65 10.65 20.90 -5.84
C PHE A 65 9.37 20.06 -5.73
N LYS A 66 9.30 18.91 -6.42
CA LYS A 66 8.15 17.99 -6.33
C LYS A 66 7.89 17.54 -4.89
N ARG A 67 8.95 17.31 -4.11
CA ARG A 67 8.82 16.95 -2.69
C ARG A 67 8.23 18.11 -1.89
N ASP A 68 8.70 19.33 -2.12
CA ASP A 68 8.28 20.50 -1.36
C ASP A 68 6.83 20.90 -1.69
N VAL A 69 6.40 20.77 -2.94
CA VAL A 69 4.98 20.88 -3.35
C VAL A 69 4.12 19.85 -2.61
N LEU A 70 4.55 18.58 -2.57
CA LEU A 70 3.81 17.51 -1.88
C LEU A 70 3.72 17.76 -0.37
N LEU A 71 4.75 18.37 0.24
CA LEU A 71 4.71 18.78 1.64
C LEU A 71 3.73 19.92 1.88
N LEU A 72 3.71 20.93 1.00
CA LEU A 72 2.77 22.05 1.10
C LEU A 72 1.31 21.60 0.92
N GLU A 73 1.04 20.74 -0.07
CA GLU A 73 -0.28 20.11 -0.25
C GLU A 73 -0.72 19.34 1.01
N ASN A 74 0.20 18.56 1.60
CA ASN A 74 -0.09 17.85 2.84
C ASN A 74 -0.41 18.81 3.99
N GLN A 75 0.30 19.94 4.12
CA GLN A 75 0.01 20.95 5.13
C GLN A 75 -1.36 21.59 4.91
N HIS A 76 -1.69 21.95 3.66
CA HIS A 76 -3.00 22.48 3.30
C HIS A 76 -4.13 21.50 3.65
N ARG A 77 -3.96 20.22 3.30
CA ARG A 77 -4.91 19.16 3.62
C ARG A 77 -5.07 18.96 5.12
N LEU A 78 -3.98 18.94 5.90
CA LEU A 78 -4.05 18.84 7.36
C LEU A 78 -4.79 20.04 7.96
N LEU A 79 -4.58 21.24 7.40
CA LEU A 79 -5.29 22.45 7.80
C LEU A 79 -6.79 22.33 7.50
N GLU A 80 -7.16 21.91 6.29
CA GLU A 80 -8.56 21.66 5.92
C GLU A 80 -9.22 20.62 6.84
N LEU A 81 -8.55 19.50 7.07
CA LEU A 81 -9.03 18.44 7.96
C LEU A 81 -9.19 18.97 9.39
N SER A 82 -8.26 19.77 9.90
CA SER A 82 -8.37 20.36 11.24
C SER A 82 -9.52 21.36 11.38
N TYR A 83 -9.96 21.98 10.29
CA TYR A 83 -11.08 22.91 10.29
C TYR A 83 -12.43 22.21 10.05
N LYS A 84 -12.50 21.33 9.04
CA LYS A 84 -13.70 20.57 8.65
C LYS A 84 -14.03 19.43 9.62
N SER A 85 -13.04 18.89 10.33
CA SER A 85 -13.25 17.88 11.39
C SER A 85 -13.87 18.52 12.63
N GLY A 86 -15.07 19.07 12.49
CA GLY A 86 -15.94 19.49 13.58
C GLY A 86 -16.40 18.25 14.33
N GLY A 87 -15.70 17.91 15.40
CA GLY A 87 -16.06 16.79 16.26
C GLY A 87 -15.61 15.43 15.73
N ILE A 88 -15.35 14.53 16.67
CA ILE A 88 -15.00 13.15 16.39
C ILE A 88 -16.30 12.38 16.20
N ASN A 89 -16.48 11.69 15.08
CA ASN A 89 -17.47 10.62 15.00
C ASN A 89 -16.98 9.46 15.88
N VAL A 90 -17.36 9.49 17.16
CA VAL A 90 -16.94 8.50 18.17
C VAL A 90 -17.26 7.08 17.68
N LEU A 91 -18.42 6.90 17.07
CA LEU A 91 -18.84 5.64 16.46
C LEU A 91 -17.89 5.16 15.36
N ALA A 92 -17.40 6.05 14.50
CA ALA A 92 -16.44 5.70 13.46
C ALA A 92 -15.07 5.30 14.02
N GLN A 93 -14.68 5.81 15.20
CA GLN A 93 -13.45 5.39 15.87
C GLN A 93 -13.58 4.01 16.48
N PHE A 94 -14.71 3.71 17.15
CA PHE A 94 -15.00 2.37 17.64
C PHE A 94 -15.07 1.35 16.49
N GLY A 95 -15.70 1.70 15.37
CA GLY A 95 -15.74 0.85 14.18
C GLY A 95 -14.33 0.53 13.64
N LYS A 96 -13.43 1.52 13.58
CA LYS A 96 -12.04 1.30 13.18
C LYS A 96 -11.26 0.42 14.17
N LEU A 97 -11.52 0.57 15.46
CA LEU A 97 -10.89 -0.26 16.49
C LEU A 97 -11.34 -1.73 16.37
N PHE A 98 -12.65 -1.96 16.24
CA PHE A 98 -13.23 -3.29 16.09
C PHE A 98 -12.73 -3.99 14.83
N LEU A 99 -12.71 -3.28 13.69
CA LEU A 99 -12.17 -3.82 12.45
C LEU A 99 -10.66 -4.10 12.53
N GLY A 100 -9.93 -3.30 13.31
CA GLY A 100 -8.51 -3.54 13.63
C GLY A 100 -8.29 -4.80 14.45
N PHE A 101 -9.15 -5.07 15.44
CA PHE A 101 -9.11 -6.29 16.24
C PHE A 101 -9.36 -7.52 15.35
N ILE A 102 -10.48 -7.57 14.63
CA ILE A 102 -10.81 -8.65 13.69
C ILE A 102 -9.66 -8.89 12.71
N GLY A 103 -9.13 -7.80 12.15
CA GLY A 103 -8.03 -7.86 11.20
C GLY A 103 -6.74 -8.44 11.75
N THR A 104 -6.46 -8.19 13.03
CA THR A 104 -5.30 -8.76 13.71
C THR A 104 -5.45 -10.27 13.89
N PHE A 105 -6.65 -10.75 14.27
CA PHE A 105 -6.92 -12.19 14.35
C PHE A 105 -6.81 -12.88 12.99
N LEU A 106 -7.46 -12.34 11.96
CA LEU A 106 -7.39 -12.89 10.60
C LEU A 106 -5.95 -12.95 10.08
N SER A 107 -5.15 -11.91 10.33
CA SER A 107 -3.74 -11.89 9.93
C SER A 107 -2.91 -12.90 10.69
N LEU A 108 -3.18 -13.09 12.00
CA LEU A 108 -2.49 -14.10 12.82
C LEU A 108 -2.79 -15.51 12.33
N PHE A 109 -4.06 -15.84 12.05
CA PHE A 109 -4.44 -17.13 11.50
C PHE A 109 -3.80 -17.38 10.12
N TRP A 110 -3.72 -16.37 9.26
CA TRP A 110 -3.02 -16.48 7.99
C TRP A 110 -1.53 -16.80 8.17
N ILE A 111 -0.83 -16.09 9.07
CA ILE A 111 0.59 -16.35 9.34
C ILE A 111 0.78 -17.76 9.87
N LEU A 112 -0.05 -18.18 10.83
CA LEU A 112 0.02 -19.51 11.43
C LEU A 112 -0.24 -20.61 10.38
N HIS A 113 -1.24 -20.42 9.51
CA HIS A 113 -1.53 -21.33 8.41
C HIS A 113 -0.39 -21.43 7.40
N ILE A 114 0.22 -20.31 7.03
CA ILE A 114 1.39 -20.30 6.13
C ILE A 114 2.57 -21.03 6.79
N CYS A 115 2.82 -20.79 8.08
CA CYS A 115 3.95 -21.38 8.79
C CYS A 115 3.81 -22.88 9.04
N ILE A 116 2.62 -23.36 9.36
CA ILE A 116 2.40 -24.75 9.80
C ILE A 116 1.92 -25.66 8.67
N TYR A 117 1.15 -25.14 7.72
CA TYR A 117 0.58 -25.93 6.63
C TYR A 117 1.34 -25.75 5.31
N MET A 118 1.69 -24.51 4.95
CA MET A 118 2.29 -24.22 3.63
C MET A 118 3.80 -24.41 3.60
N LEU A 119 4.53 -23.98 4.63
CA LEU A 119 5.99 -24.01 4.65
C LEU A 119 6.61 -25.41 4.77
N PRO A 120 6.12 -26.34 5.62
CA PRO A 120 6.80 -27.63 5.82
C PRO A 120 6.96 -28.48 4.55
N PRO A 121 5.95 -28.61 3.66
CA PRO A 121 6.10 -29.32 2.40
C PRO A 121 7.19 -28.76 1.49
N LEU A 122 7.46 -27.45 1.54
CA LEU A 122 8.53 -26.84 0.74
C LEU A 122 9.94 -27.21 1.22
N PHE A 123 10.10 -27.58 2.49
CA PHE A 123 11.37 -28.04 3.06
C PHE A 123 11.49 -29.57 3.13
N GLY A 124 10.53 -30.29 2.54
CA GLY A 124 10.50 -31.76 2.60
C GLY A 124 10.06 -32.32 3.96
N ALA A 125 9.49 -31.49 4.84
CA ALA A 125 8.94 -31.92 6.11
C ALA A 125 7.44 -32.26 5.97
N LEU A 126 6.94 -33.17 6.80
CA LEU A 126 5.51 -33.50 6.88
C LEU A 126 4.71 -32.27 7.32
N THR A 127 3.50 -32.11 6.76
CA THR A 127 2.51 -31.13 7.23
C THR A 127 2.15 -31.46 8.68
N MET A 128 2.39 -30.52 9.60
CA MET A 128 2.17 -30.79 11.03
C MET A 128 0.68 -30.81 11.37
N THR A 129 -0.09 -29.81 10.93
CA THR A 129 -1.55 -29.74 11.15
C THR A 129 -2.24 -28.86 10.11
N SER A 130 -3.37 -29.32 9.55
CA SER A 130 -4.19 -28.61 8.56
C SER A 130 -5.33 -27.80 9.20
N PHE A 131 -5.09 -27.20 10.38
CA PHE A 131 -6.15 -26.71 11.29
C PHE A 131 -7.21 -25.83 10.62
N LEU A 132 -6.83 -24.92 9.72
CA LEU A 132 -7.76 -23.99 9.07
C LEU A 132 -8.57 -24.68 7.96
N ASN A 133 -7.97 -25.65 7.27
CA ASN A 133 -8.67 -26.52 6.33
C ASN A 133 -9.64 -27.44 7.08
N ASP A 134 -9.21 -28.08 8.16
CA ASP A 134 -10.04 -28.97 8.98
C ASP A 134 -11.25 -28.20 9.57
N PHE A 135 -11.02 -26.96 10.02
CA PHE A 135 -12.08 -26.06 10.44
C PHE A 135 -13.09 -25.80 9.32
N LEU A 136 -12.64 -25.40 8.12
CA LEU A 136 -13.55 -25.14 7.00
C LEU A 136 -14.30 -26.40 6.53
N ILE A 137 -13.66 -27.57 6.57
CA ILE A 137 -14.27 -28.86 6.25
C ILE A 137 -15.34 -29.21 7.30
N SER A 138 -15.06 -29.00 8.58
CA SER A 138 -16.05 -29.24 9.65
C SER A 138 -17.31 -28.38 9.50
N LEU A 139 -17.16 -27.20 8.90
CA LEU A 139 -18.25 -26.26 8.62
C LEU A 139 -19.08 -26.63 7.37
N GLN A 140 -18.69 -27.65 6.59
CA GLN A 140 -19.43 -28.06 5.39
C GLN A 140 -20.84 -28.61 5.69
N GLY A 141 -21.11 -29.01 6.93
CA GLY A 141 -22.44 -29.48 7.36
C GLY A 141 -23.54 -28.43 7.23
N ILE A 142 -23.20 -27.13 7.14
CA ILE A 142 -24.15 -26.05 6.90
C ILE A 142 -23.83 -25.42 5.53
N PRO A 143 -24.78 -25.43 4.58
CA PRO A 143 -24.59 -24.76 3.29
C PRO A 143 -24.17 -23.30 3.45
N PHE A 144 -23.31 -22.81 2.57
CA PHE A 144 -22.79 -21.43 2.51
C PHE A 144 -21.83 -20.98 3.62
N ILE A 145 -21.86 -21.55 4.83
CA ILE A 145 -21.03 -21.03 5.93
C ILE A 145 -19.53 -21.23 5.66
N GLY A 146 -19.13 -22.41 5.18
CA GLY A 146 -17.72 -22.68 4.83
C GLY A 146 -17.21 -21.75 3.73
N ILE A 147 -18.06 -21.50 2.73
CA ILE A 147 -17.74 -20.60 1.61
C ILE A 147 -17.64 -19.14 2.10
N ALA A 148 -18.50 -18.72 3.03
CA ALA A 148 -18.46 -17.39 3.62
C ALA A 148 -17.16 -17.16 4.42
N PHE A 149 -16.71 -18.16 5.20
CA PHE A 149 -15.42 -18.07 5.90
C PHE A 149 -14.24 -18.10 4.94
N TYR A 150 -14.25 -18.97 3.92
CA TYR A 150 -13.23 -18.97 2.87
C TYR A 150 -13.14 -17.58 2.21
N ALA A 151 -14.28 -17.02 1.80
CA ALA A 151 -14.35 -15.69 1.23
C ALA A 151 -13.85 -14.60 2.20
N LEU A 152 -14.19 -14.67 3.50
CA LEU A 152 -13.70 -13.74 4.52
C LEU A 152 -12.17 -13.72 4.58
N PHE A 153 -11.52 -14.89 4.58
CA PHE A 153 -10.06 -15.00 4.60
C PHE A 153 -9.43 -14.48 3.31
N THR A 154 -10.00 -14.80 2.15
CA THR A 154 -9.50 -14.34 0.83
C THR A 154 -9.67 -12.82 0.65
N PHE A 155 -10.84 -12.28 0.99
CA PHE A 155 -11.09 -10.83 0.94
C PHE A 155 -10.22 -10.08 1.94
N TRP A 156 -9.90 -10.66 3.10
CA TRP A 156 -8.96 -10.06 4.03
C TRP A 156 -7.57 -9.84 3.41
N LEU A 157 -7.03 -10.83 2.69
CA LEU A 157 -5.78 -10.67 1.94
C LEU A 157 -5.90 -9.60 0.86
N LEU A 158 -7.01 -9.56 0.12
CA LEU A 158 -7.24 -8.53 -0.89
C LEU A 158 -7.29 -7.12 -0.28
N LEU A 159 -7.94 -6.94 0.88
CA LEU A 159 -7.94 -5.69 1.63
C LEU A 159 -6.53 -5.30 2.10
N CYS A 160 -5.70 -6.27 2.50
CA CYS A 160 -4.30 -6.04 2.81
C CYS A 160 -3.54 -5.51 1.59
N VAL A 161 -3.76 -6.07 0.41
CA VAL A 161 -3.14 -5.62 -0.85
C VAL A 161 -3.61 -4.22 -1.22
N ILE A 162 -4.91 -3.93 -1.16
CA ILE A 162 -5.46 -2.57 -1.41
C ILE A 162 -4.85 -1.55 -0.43
N LYS A 163 -4.71 -1.93 0.85
CA LYS A 163 -4.04 -1.08 1.84
C LYS A 163 -2.54 -0.91 1.55
N GLY A 164 -1.91 -1.93 0.98
CA GLY A 164 -0.53 -1.88 0.49
C GLY A 164 -0.36 -0.90 -0.66
N THR A 165 -1.17 -1.01 -1.72
CA THR A 165 -1.09 -0.15 -2.91
C THR A 165 -1.47 1.31 -2.61
N THR A 166 -2.41 1.55 -1.70
CA THR A 166 -2.74 2.91 -1.23
C THR A 166 -1.61 3.56 -0.43
N LYS A 167 -0.82 2.77 0.32
CA LYS A 167 0.17 3.29 1.27
C LYS A 167 1.61 3.31 0.72
N MET A 168 1.98 2.31 -0.08
CA MET A 168 3.29 2.23 -0.73
C MET A 168 3.25 2.92 -2.10
N GLY A 169 3.56 4.22 -2.12
CA GLY A 169 4.04 4.86 -3.33
C GLY A 169 5.52 4.56 -3.52
N MET A 170 5.86 3.48 -4.23
CA MET A 170 7.25 3.16 -4.56
C MET A 170 7.50 3.40 -6.05
N ARG A 171 8.70 3.91 -6.37
CA ARG A 171 9.26 3.84 -7.73
C ARG A 171 9.96 2.49 -7.86
N ILE A 172 9.34 1.54 -8.56
CA ILE A 172 9.99 0.26 -8.89
C ILE A 172 10.48 0.38 -10.32
N LEU A 173 11.82 0.38 -10.48
CA LEU A 173 12.64 0.33 -11.70
C LEU A 173 12.29 1.33 -12.83
N PHE A 174 11.05 1.36 -13.33
CA PHE A 174 10.56 2.25 -14.38
C PHE A 174 9.15 2.82 -14.17
N LEU A 175 8.38 2.31 -13.20
CA LEU A 175 7.01 2.72 -12.92
C LEU A 175 6.94 3.46 -11.58
N SER A 176 6.42 4.69 -11.61
CA SER A 176 6.17 5.48 -10.40
C SER A 176 4.76 5.20 -9.91
N VAL A 177 4.61 4.30 -8.92
CA VAL A 177 3.33 4.12 -8.23
C VAL A 177 3.06 5.37 -7.41
N HIS A 178 2.05 6.16 -7.80
CA HIS A 178 1.58 7.26 -6.97
C HIS A 178 0.60 6.72 -5.91
N PRO A 179 0.75 7.12 -4.63
CA PRO A 179 -0.15 6.67 -3.59
C PRO A 179 -1.56 7.20 -3.88
N MET A 180 -2.56 6.31 -3.86
CA MET A 180 -3.95 6.70 -4.04
C MET A 180 -4.46 7.51 -2.84
N ARG A 181 -5.12 8.63 -3.14
CA ARG A 181 -5.81 9.50 -2.19
C ARG A 181 -7.22 9.80 -2.69
N ILE A 182 -8.21 9.71 -1.80
CA ILE A 182 -9.60 10.09 -2.12
C ILE A 182 -9.62 11.56 -2.57
N GLY A 183 -10.20 11.84 -3.75
CA GLY A 183 -10.45 13.19 -4.26
C GLY A 183 -9.25 13.95 -4.86
N GLU A 184 -8.02 13.46 -4.68
CA GLU A 184 -6.78 14.13 -5.13
C GLU A 184 -5.97 13.30 -6.14
N THR A 185 -6.40 12.07 -6.46
CA THR A 185 -5.65 11.19 -7.37
C THR A 185 -5.93 11.54 -8.83
N MET A 186 -4.88 11.78 -9.62
CA MET A 186 -5.01 11.92 -11.08
C MET A 186 -5.61 10.65 -11.71
N MET A 187 -6.50 10.79 -12.69
CA MET A 187 -7.18 9.66 -13.35
C MET A 187 -6.21 8.61 -13.91
N SER A 188 -5.09 9.03 -14.50
CA SER A 188 -4.03 8.12 -14.98
C SER A 188 -3.42 7.27 -13.86
N SER A 189 -3.16 7.87 -12.70
CA SER A 189 -2.65 7.16 -11.53
C SER A 189 -3.70 6.23 -10.91
N LEU A 190 -4.98 6.59 -11.00
CA LEU A 190 -6.09 5.75 -10.54
C LEU A 190 -6.19 4.48 -11.39
N VAL A 191 -6.18 4.61 -12.72
CA VAL A 191 -6.24 3.47 -13.64
C VAL A 191 -5.05 2.53 -13.42
N PHE A 192 -3.84 3.07 -13.26
CA PHE A 192 -2.65 2.28 -13.00
C PHE A 192 -2.73 1.48 -11.69
N ASN A 193 -3.11 2.13 -10.58
CA ASN A 193 -3.25 1.45 -9.30
C ASN A 193 -4.43 0.45 -9.29
N SER A 194 -5.53 0.75 -9.98
CA SER A 194 -6.64 -0.18 -10.16
C SER A 194 -6.20 -1.42 -10.95
N GLY A 195 -5.41 -1.24 -12.00
CA GLY A 195 -4.81 -2.36 -12.76
C GLY A 195 -3.93 -3.24 -11.88
N LEU A 196 -3.10 -2.65 -11.00
CA LEU A 196 -2.31 -3.40 -10.02
C LEU A 196 -3.19 -4.19 -9.05
N ILE A 197 -4.30 -3.62 -8.57
CA ILE A 197 -5.24 -4.34 -7.70
C ILE A 197 -5.86 -5.52 -8.45
N VAL A 198 -6.31 -5.33 -9.70
CA VAL A 198 -6.88 -6.41 -10.52
C VAL A 198 -5.87 -7.54 -10.75
N LEU A 199 -4.63 -7.21 -11.14
CA LEU A 199 -3.56 -8.19 -11.32
C LEU A 199 -3.25 -8.94 -10.02
N SER A 200 -3.22 -8.22 -8.88
CA SER A 200 -2.98 -8.84 -7.58
C SER A 200 -4.12 -9.72 -7.10
N SER A 201 -5.36 -9.43 -7.52
CA SER A 201 -6.53 -10.22 -7.13
C SER A 201 -6.46 -11.66 -7.67
N LEU A 202 -5.92 -11.84 -8.87
CA LEU A 202 -5.67 -13.16 -9.45
C LEU A 202 -4.63 -13.93 -8.62
N ALA A 203 -3.54 -13.26 -8.23
CA ALA A 203 -2.50 -13.86 -7.38
C ALA A 203 -3.05 -14.25 -6.00
N VAL A 204 -3.89 -13.41 -5.39
CA VAL A 204 -4.55 -13.70 -4.09
C VAL A 204 -5.52 -14.88 -4.22
N ALA A 205 -6.28 -14.98 -5.31
CA ALA A 205 -7.19 -16.09 -5.55
C ALA A 205 -6.44 -17.42 -5.75
N GLN A 206 -5.36 -17.39 -6.54
CA GLN A 206 -4.48 -18.55 -6.74
C GLN A 206 -3.84 -18.99 -5.41
N PHE A 207 -3.28 -18.04 -4.66
CA PHE A 207 -2.67 -18.31 -3.36
C PHE A 207 -3.67 -18.88 -2.36
N SER A 208 -4.90 -18.35 -2.32
CA SER A 208 -5.95 -18.86 -1.42
C SER A 208 -6.38 -20.28 -1.80
N THR A 209 -6.51 -20.58 -3.10
CA THR A 209 -6.85 -21.93 -3.57
C THR A 209 -5.77 -22.94 -3.20
N TRP A 210 -4.50 -22.54 -3.26
CA TRP A 210 -3.38 -23.37 -2.86
C TRP A 210 -3.29 -23.52 -1.34
N ALA A 211 -3.50 -22.44 -0.58
CA ALA A 211 -3.53 -22.46 0.87
C ALA A 211 -4.64 -23.35 1.44
N PHE A 212 -5.79 -23.38 0.77
CA PHE A 212 -6.94 -24.17 1.18
C PHE A 212 -7.20 -25.35 0.25
N GLN A 213 -6.14 -25.99 -0.27
CA GLN A 213 -6.27 -27.06 -1.27
C GLN A 213 -7.10 -28.27 -0.78
N ASP A 214 -7.07 -28.58 0.52
CA ASP A 214 -7.84 -29.69 1.09
C ASP A 214 -9.35 -29.35 1.14
N TYR A 215 -9.68 -28.12 1.52
CA TYR A 215 -11.06 -27.63 1.52
C TYR A 215 -11.60 -27.36 0.11
N ALA A 216 -10.79 -26.76 -0.77
CA ALA A 216 -11.16 -26.39 -2.13
C ALA A 216 -11.04 -27.57 -3.12
N ARG A 217 -10.79 -28.78 -2.63
CA ARG A 217 -10.65 -29.98 -3.45
C ARG A 217 -11.92 -30.21 -4.28
N TYR A 218 -11.75 -30.60 -5.54
CA TYR A 218 -12.83 -30.82 -6.51
C TYR A 218 -13.63 -29.57 -6.93
N THR A 219 -13.20 -28.36 -6.54
CA THR A 219 -13.77 -27.12 -7.07
C THR A 219 -13.11 -26.73 -8.39
N SER A 220 -13.83 -25.98 -9.23
CA SER A 220 -13.27 -25.44 -10.48
C SER A 220 -12.02 -24.58 -10.24
N SER A 221 -11.95 -23.87 -9.11
CA SER A 221 -10.76 -23.10 -8.71
C SER A 221 -9.55 -24.01 -8.52
N SER A 222 -9.69 -25.15 -7.84
CA SER A 222 -8.59 -26.11 -7.67
C SER A 222 -8.17 -26.74 -9.00
N THR A 223 -9.10 -27.03 -9.90
CA THR A 223 -8.75 -27.56 -11.22
C THR A 223 -7.93 -26.57 -12.03
N ILE A 224 -8.38 -25.31 -12.10
CA ILE A 224 -7.71 -24.26 -12.87
C ILE A 224 -6.36 -23.90 -12.27
N PHE A 225 -6.30 -23.62 -10.96
CA PHE A 225 -5.09 -23.05 -10.33
C PHE A 225 -4.07 -24.08 -9.85
N LEU A 226 -4.49 -25.30 -9.50
CA LEU A 226 -3.57 -26.36 -9.06
C LEU A 226 -3.27 -27.33 -10.20
N GLN A 227 -4.28 -27.94 -10.81
CA GLN A 227 -4.04 -29.02 -11.77
C GLN A 227 -3.49 -28.51 -13.11
N SER A 228 -4.10 -27.47 -13.70
CA SER A 228 -3.64 -26.95 -14.99
C SER A 228 -2.27 -26.27 -14.91
N ILE A 229 -2.00 -25.57 -13.81
CA ILE A 229 -0.75 -24.82 -13.62
C ILE A 229 0.43 -25.72 -13.25
N LEU A 230 0.22 -26.73 -12.38
CA LEU A 230 1.30 -27.65 -11.97
C LEU A 230 1.68 -28.65 -13.08
N ASN A 231 0.78 -28.90 -14.03
CA ASN A 231 1.08 -29.73 -15.21
C ASN A 231 1.95 -29.03 -16.26
N LEU A 232 2.23 -27.72 -16.11
CA LEU A 232 3.19 -27.01 -16.95
C LEU A 232 4.62 -27.29 -16.45
N ARG A 233 5.37 -28.08 -17.22
CA ARG A 233 6.66 -28.71 -16.86
C ARG A 233 7.68 -27.80 -16.17
N GLU A 234 7.88 -26.59 -16.68
CA GLU A 234 8.89 -25.66 -16.17
C GLU A 234 8.33 -24.64 -15.15
N LEU A 235 7.00 -24.47 -15.11
CA LEU A 235 6.35 -23.44 -14.31
C LEU A 235 6.30 -23.84 -12.82
N LYS A 236 6.30 -25.15 -12.52
CA LYS A 236 6.32 -25.71 -11.17
C LYS A 236 7.47 -25.16 -10.31
N TYR A 237 8.69 -25.09 -10.87
CA TYR A 237 9.85 -24.57 -10.13
C TYR A 237 9.76 -23.06 -9.92
N CYS A 238 9.25 -22.33 -10.91
CA CYS A 238 9.01 -20.89 -10.79
C CYS A 238 8.06 -20.57 -9.61
N PHE A 239 6.99 -21.34 -9.44
CA PHE A 239 6.06 -21.14 -8.32
C PHE A 239 6.68 -21.37 -6.96
N ASN A 240 7.44 -22.47 -6.79
CA ASN A 240 8.12 -22.76 -5.52
C ASN A 240 9.05 -21.61 -5.13
N VAL A 241 9.82 -21.08 -6.08
CA VAL A 241 10.69 -19.92 -5.85
C VAL A 241 9.88 -18.65 -5.52
N LEU A 242 8.77 -18.42 -6.23
CA LEU A 242 7.94 -17.23 -6.05
C LEU A 242 7.33 -17.16 -4.63
N ILE A 243 6.97 -18.31 -4.05
CA ILE A 243 6.48 -18.40 -2.67
C ILE A 243 7.56 -17.94 -1.67
N PHE A 244 8.81 -18.39 -1.84
CA PHE A 244 9.93 -17.93 -1.00
C PHE A 244 10.20 -16.43 -1.19
N VAL A 245 10.07 -15.92 -2.42
CA VAL A 245 10.22 -14.49 -2.70
C VAL A 245 9.13 -13.68 -1.99
N ILE A 246 7.86 -14.10 -2.07
CA ILE A 246 6.75 -13.42 -1.36
C ILE A 246 6.98 -13.45 0.15
N LEU A 247 7.32 -14.61 0.73
CA LEU A 247 7.61 -14.74 2.15
C LEU A 247 8.79 -13.85 2.58
N GLY A 248 9.85 -13.79 1.75
CA GLY A 248 10.98 -12.90 1.95
C GLY A 248 10.57 -11.42 1.96
N PHE A 249 9.72 -11.00 1.01
CA PHE A 249 9.16 -9.64 0.99
C PHE A 249 8.26 -9.35 2.20
N VAL A 250 7.46 -10.32 2.66
CA VAL A 250 6.63 -10.17 3.87
C VAL A 250 7.52 -10.00 5.11
N ALA A 251 8.55 -10.83 5.27
CA ALA A 251 9.49 -10.70 6.39
C ALA A 251 10.23 -9.35 6.33
N LEU A 252 10.76 -8.98 5.17
CA LEU A 252 11.48 -7.71 4.97
C LEU A 252 10.59 -6.51 5.26
N THR A 253 9.33 -6.52 4.79
CA THR A 253 8.38 -5.43 5.06
C THR A 253 7.96 -5.39 6.53
N PHE A 254 7.80 -6.52 7.20
CA PHE A 254 7.54 -6.59 8.64
C PHE A 254 8.68 -5.94 9.44
N PHE A 255 9.93 -6.34 9.18
CA PHE A 255 11.11 -5.75 9.84
C PHE A 255 11.29 -4.26 9.48
N TYR A 256 11.04 -3.89 8.23
CA TYR A 256 11.11 -2.49 7.78
C TYR A 256 10.12 -1.59 8.53
N VAL A 257 8.87 -2.04 8.68
CA VAL A 257 7.82 -1.28 9.38
C VAL A 257 8.13 -1.17 10.87
N LEU A 258 8.72 -2.22 11.48
CA LEU A 258 9.11 -2.24 12.88
C LEU A 258 10.29 -1.29 13.13
N TYR A 259 11.29 -1.28 12.25
CA TYR A 259 12.44 -0.37 12.33
C TYR A 259 12.08 1.09 12.05
N ARG A 260 11.19 1.34 11.06
CA ARG A 260 10.81 2.69 10.65
C ARG A 260 9.29 2.88 10.69
N PRO A 261 8.72 3.14 11.88
CA PRO A 261 7.30 3.41 11.99
C PRO A 261 6.94 4.65 11.14
N TYR A 262 6.03 4.44 10.19
CA TYR A 262 5.56 5.37 9.16
C TYR A 262 5.32 6.81 9.65
N THR A 263 4.91 6.99 10.91
CA THR A 263 4.58 8.32 11.46
C THR A 263 5.79 9.18 11.80
N ARG A 264 7.01 8.63 11.87
CA ARG A 264 8.25 9.45 11.93
C ARG A 264 8.46 10.30 10.68
N GLN A 265 7.87 9.94 9.54
CA GLN A 265 7.96 10.73 8.30
C GLN A 265 6.96 11.90 8.27
N GLN A 266 5.74 11.71 8.80
CA GLN A 266 4.73 12.78 8.86
C GLN A 266 5.01 13.80 9.99
N ALA A 267 5.56 13.35 11.13
CA ALA A 267 5.93 14.23 12.25
C ALA A 267 7.17 15.11 11.95
N LYS A 268 7.97 14.73 10.95
CA LYS A 268 9.06 15.57 10.39
C LYS A 268 8.55 16.57 9.35
N GLY A 269 7.26 16.93 9.39
CA GLY A 269 6.75 18.18 8.82
C GLY A 269 7.37 19.37 9.56
N ARG A 270 8.68 19.56 9.38
CA ARG A 270 9.34 20.85 9.59
C ARG A 270 8.50 21.86 8.82
N ILE A 271 8.10 22.94 9.47
CA ILE A 271 7.82 24.18 8.77
C ILE A 271 9.07 24.40 7.92
N ILE A 272 8.92 24.34 6.60
CA ILE A 272 10.04 24.58 5.71
C ILE A 272 10.29 26.07 5.83
N ASP A 273 11.32 26.44 6.59
CA ASP A 273 12.05 27.66 6.27
C ASP A 273 12.56 27.44 4.86
N VAL A 274 11.94 28.13 3.90
CA VAL A 274 12.36 28.10 2.51
C VAL A 274 13.74 28.75 2.48
N LYS A 275 14.78 27.93 2.68
CA LYS A 275 16.17 28.33 2.48
C LYS A 275 16.44 28.23 1.00
N PHE A 276 16.31 29.36 0.32
CA PHE A 276 17.05 29.62 -0.91
C PHE A 276 18.49 29.99 -0.54
#